data_AF-A0A0L6W7A3-F1
#
_entry.id   AF-A0A0L6W7A3-F1
#
_cell.length_a   1.000
_cell.length_b   1.000
_cell.length_c   1.000
_cell.angle_alpha   90.00
_cell.angle_beta   90.00
_cell.angle_gamma   90.00
#
_symmetry.space_group_name_H-M   'P 1'
#
loop_
_entity.id
_entity.type
_entity.pdbx_description
1 polymer ?
#
loop_
_entity_poly.entity_id
_entity_poly.type
_entity_poly.pdbx_seq_one_letter_code
_entity_poly.pdbx_strand_id
1 'polypeptide(L)' 'MPTSTKPFEVLLELTNDTHSDVTIQLVHIDSGQSEGPTVLLQEGECVSLVLNAGATYHYRLRQMGIQARIS' A
#
# COMPACT_ATOMS: atom_id res chain seq x y z
N MET A 1 10.12 19.87 17.65
CA MET A 1 9.63 20.22 16.30
C MET A 1 8.11 20.33 16.39
N PRO A 2 7.47 21.45 15.98
CA PRO A 2 6.02 21.53 15.99
C PRO A 2 5.48 20.63 14.87
N THR A 3 4.72 19.60 15.24
CA THR A 3 4.01 18.74 14.29
C THR A 3 2.92 19.57 13.61
N SER A 4 2.89 19.59 12.27
CA SER A 4 1.79 20.20 11.53
C SER A 4 0.48 19.55 11.95
N THR A 5 -0.47 20.33 12.47
CA THR A 5 -1.79 19.85 12.93
C THR A 5 -2.83 19.81 11.81
N LYS A 6 -2.45 20.20 10.58
CA LYS A 6 -3.35 20.11 9.43
C LYS A 6 -3.34 18.69 8.89
N PRO A 7 -4.52 18.05 8.71
CA PRO A 7 -4.61 16.80 7.96
C PRO A 7 -4.03 17.03 6.57
N PHE A 8 -3.13 16.15 6.14
CA PHE A 8 -2.64 16.11 4.77
C PHE A 8 -2.69 14.67 4.27
N GLU A 9 -2.71 14.51 2.96
CA GLU A 9 -2.69 13.20 2.32
C GLU A 9 -1.28 12.91 1.83
N VAL A 10 -0.84 11.66 1.96
CA VAL A 10 0.42 11.16 1.41
C VAL A 10 0.08 10.38 0.15
N LEU A 11 0.68 10.77 -0.97
CA LEU A 11 0.58 10.03 -2.22
C LEU A 11 1.75 9.04 -2.28
N LEU A 12 1.42 7.74 -2.38
CA LEU A 12 2.39 6.69 -2.63
C LEU A 12 2.13 6.09 -4.01
N GLU A 13 3.15 6.07 -4.87
CA GLU A 13 3.09 5.42 -6.17
C GLU A 13 3.83 4.08 -6.12
N LEU A 14 3.16 3.03 -6.59
CA LEU A 14 3.70 1.67 -6.68
C LEU A 14 3.67 1.25 -8.13
N THR A 15 4.82 0.87 -8.66
CA THR A 15 4.97 0.35 -10.04
C THR A 15 5.41 -1.11 -9.96
N ASN A 16 4.75 -1.98 -10.73
CA ASN A 16 5.21 -3.35 -10.89
C ASN A 16 6.34 -3.38 -11.93
N ASP A 17 7.58 -3.36 -11.46
CA ASP A 17 8.80 -3.47 -12.27
C ASP A 17 9.23 -4.94 -12.49
N THR A 18 8.38 -5.89 -12.15
CA THR A 18 8.66 -7.33 -12.28
C THR A 18 7.95 -7.93 -13.51
N HIS A 19 8.44 -9.08 -13.97
CA HIS A 19 7.86 -9.82 -15.11
C HIS A 19 6.65 -10.69 -14.77
N SER A 20 6.04 -10.50 -13.59
CA SER A 20 4.85 -11.27 -13.19
C SER A 20 3.85 -10.40 -12.47
N ASP A 21 2.59 -10.83 -12.50
CA ASP A 21 1.52 -10.11 -11.84
C ASP A 21 1.76 -10.04 -10.32
N VAL A 22 1.57 -8.85 -9.77
CA VAL A 22 1.72 -8.57 -8.34
C VAL A 22 0.39 -8.13 -7.78
N THR A 23 -0.05 -8.76 -6.71
CA THR A 23 -1.20 -8.29 -5.93
C THR A 23 -0.71 -7.51 -4.72
N ILE A 24 -1.20 -6.29 -4.55
CA ILE A 24 -0.88 -5.42 -3.43
C ILE A 24 -2.15 -5.20 -2.61
N GLN A 25 -2.10 -5.50 -1.32
CA GLN A 25 -3.17 -5.24 -0.36
C GLN A 25 -2.70 -4.23 0.69
N LEU A 26 -3.45 -3.16 0.85
CA LEU A 26 -3.25 -2.15 1.89
C LEU A 26 -4.02 -2.54 3.15
N VAL A 27 -3.36 -2.59 4.30
CA VAL A 27 -3.98 -2.92 5.59
C VAL A 27 -3.75 -1.78 6.57
N HIS A 28 -4.81 -1.14 7.04
CA HIS A 28 -4.72 -0.06 8.01
C HIS A 28 -4.67 -0.62 9.44
N ILE A 29 -3.55 -0.43 10.14
CA ILE A 29 -3.27 -1.10 11.43
C ILE A 29 -4.32 -0.75 12.49
N ASP A 30 -4.72 0.52 12.54
CA ASP A 30 -5.62 1.03 13.59
C ASP A 30 -7.11 0.80 13.29
N SER A 31 -7.44 0.31 12.09
CA SER A 31 -8.83 0.10 11.68
C SER A 31 -9.47 -1.17 12.25
N GLY A 32 -8.67 -2.07 12.84
CA GLY A 32 -9.12 -3.41 13.23
C GLY A 32 -9.50 -4.33 12.06
N GLN A 33 -9.39 -3.85 10.82
CA GLN A 33 -9.66 -4.64 9.62
C GLN A 33 -8.41 -5.45 9.23
N SER A 34 -8.57 -6.77 9.12
CA SER A 34 -7.52 -7.69 8.67
C SER A 34 -7.24 -7.57 7.17
N GLU A 35 -8.18 -7.00 6.42
CA GLU A 35 -8.16 -6.88 4.97
C GLU A 35 -8.53 -5.45 4.59
N GLY A 36 -7.88 -4.93 3.56
CA GLY A 36 -8.22 -3.65 2.97
C GLY A 36 -8.13 -3.70 1.45
N PRO A 37 -8.12 -2.52 0.80
CA PRO A 37 -8.11 -2.41 -0.66
C PRO A 37 -7.01 -3.27 -1.27
N THR A 38 -7.38 -4.04 -2.29
CA THR A 38 -6.47 -4.96 -2.99
C THR A 38 -6.46 -4.61 -4.47
N VAL A 39 -5.27 -4.49 -5.04
CA VAL A 39 -5.05 -4.14 -6.44
C VAL A 39 -4.14 -5.19 -7.07
N LEU A 40 -4.50 -5.64 -8.26
CA LEU A 40 -3.63 -6.43 -9.13
C LEU A 40 -2.91 -5.47 -10.08
N LEU A 41 -1.58 -5.59 -10.17
CA LEU A 41 -0.75 -4.86 -11.11
C LEU A 41 -0.09 -5.85 -12.07
N GLN A 42 -0.33 -5.68 -13.36
CA GLN A 42 0.39 -6.37 -14.42
C GLN A 42 1.79 -5.76 -14.60
N GLU A 43 2.65 -6.43 -15.37
CA GLU A 43 4.00 -5.93 -15.68
C GLU A 43 3.95 -4.51 -16.26
N GLY A 44 4.67 -3.58 -15.63
CA GLY A 44 4.76 -2.18 -16.04
C GLY A 44 3.61 -1.29 -15.58
N GLU A 45 2.56 -1.82 -14.96
CA GLU A 45 1.47 -1.02 -14.41
C GLU A 45 1.87 -0.31 -13.12
N CYS A 46 1.24 0.84 -12.86
CA CYS A 46 1.38 1.56 -11.60
C CYS A 46 0.02 1.89 -10.97
N VAL A 47 0.04 2.09 -9.65
CA VAL A 47 -1.10 2.59 -8.89
C VAL A 47 -0.65 3.68 -7.93
N SER A 48 -1.44 4.73 -7.83
CA SER A 48 -1.28 5.76 -6.81
C SER A 48 -2.26 5.53 -5.66
N LEU A 49 -1.73 5.50 -4.44
CA LEU A 49 -2.49 5.36 -3.21
C LEU A 49 -2.51 6.69 -2.46
N VAL A 50 -3.72 7.13 -2.08
CA VAL A 50 -3.93 8.30 -1.23
C VAL A 50 -4.07 7.82 0.21
N LEU A 51 -3.10 8.17 1.06
CA LEU A 51 -3.00 7.71 2.44
C LEU A 51 -3.25 8.85 3.41
N ASN A 52 -4.02 8.59 4.46
CA ASN A 52 -4.20 9.57 5.54
C ASN A 52 -2.88 9.74 6.31
N ALA A 53 -2.38 10.97 6.41
CA ALA A 53 -1.19 11.25 7.21
C ALA A 53 -1.44 10.95 8.70
N GLY A 54 -0.41 10.42 9.36
CA GLY A 54 -0.47 10.04 10.77
C GLY A 54 -1.12 8.68 11.05
N ALA A 55 -1.64 8.00 10.02
CA ALA A 55 -2.08 6.61 10.11
C ALA A 55 -0.97 5.64 9.68
N THR A 56 -0.94 4.44 10.27
CA THR A 56 0.05 3.42 9.94
C THR A 56 -0.57 2.33 9.08
N TYR A 57 0.07 2.01 7.97
CA TYR A 57 -0.38 1.00 7.02
C TYR A 57 0.65 -0.12 6.87
N HIS A 58 0.18 -1.33 6.60
CA HIS A 58 0.98 -2.44 6.12
C HIS A 58 0.61 -2.76 4.67
N TYR A 59 1.60 -3.10 3.88
CA TYR A 59 1.40 -3.57 2.51
C TYR A 59 1.67 -5.07 2.48
N ARG A 60 0.70 -5.86 2.03
CA ARG A 60 0.93 -7.27 1.69
C ARG A 60 1.10 -7.36 0.18
N LEU A 61 2.28 -7.80 -0.24
CA LEU A 61 2.53 -8.14 -1.63
C LEU A 61 2.40 -9.65 -1.80
N ARG A 62 1.71 -10.07 -2.85
CA ARG A 62 1.66 -11.45 -3.29
C ARG A 62 2.12 -11.54 -4.73
N GLN A 63 3.08 -12.40 -4.98
CA GLN A 63 3.67 -12.64 -6.29
C GLN A 63 4.07 -14.10 -6.41
N MET A 64 3.57 -14.81 -7.42
CA MET A 64 3.93 -16.21 -7.70
C MET A 64 3.91 -17.14 -6.46
N GLY A 65 2.92 -16.96 -5.56
CA GLY A 65 2.78 -17.75 -4.34
C GLY A 65 3.66 -17.31 -3.16
N ILE A 66 4.57 -16.36 -3.37
CA ILE A 66 5.34 -15.70 -2.31
C ILE A 66 4.49 -14.56 -1.75
N GLN A 67 4.45 -14.45 -0.42
CA GLN A 67 3.84 -13.33 0.27
C GLN A 67 4.91 -12.55 1.05
N ALA A 68 4.98 -11.25 0.84
CA ALA A 68 5.83 -10.33 1.58
C ALA A 68 4.97 -9.30 2.34
N ARG A 69 5.47 -8.81 3.47
CA ARG A 69 4.85 -7.73 4.24
C ARG A 69 5.84 -6.57 4.35
N ILE A 70 5.40 -5.38 3.99
CA ILE A 70 6.13 -4.12 4.16
C ILE A 70 5.41 -3.29 5.22
N SER A 71 6.16 -2.78 6.20
CA SER A 71 5.67 -2.03 7.36
C SER A 71 6.58 -0.87 7.70
#